data_AF-A0A8S8XQY0-F1
#
_entry.id   AF-A0A8S8XQY0-F1
#
_cell.length_a   1.000
_cell.length_b   1.000
_cell.length_c   1.000
_cell.angle_alpha   90.00
_cell.angle_beta   90.00
_cell.angle_gamma   90.00
#
_symmetry.space_group_name_H-M   'P 1'
#
loop_
_entity.id
_entity.type
_entity.pdbx_description
1 polymer ?
#
loop_
_entity_poly.entity_id
_entity_poly.type
_entity_poly.pdbx_seq_one_letter_code
_entity_poly.pdbx_strand_id
1 'polypeptide(L)'
;MVHVLETGLEFISMENPNGKPAVRGYNIINGQLTLASDGATFTSTNPALLADCLGEFPLSTREDVRDALHAARAAFPAWAATPAPTRGQIIGNMGRLLMEHKEALVALETREIGKTLKESGGEIQEAIDTCLFFQSEGRRLYGQTVNSELPR
;
A
#
# COMPACT_ATOMS: atom_id res chain seq x y z
N MET A 1 13.86 -5.62 15.46
CA MET A 1 13.20 -5.60 14.14
C MET A 1 12.39 -4.33 14.09
N VAL A 2 12.52 -3.57 13.02
CA VAL A 2 12.04 -2.19 12.96
C VAL A 2 10.61 -2.18 12.44
N HIS A 3 9.71 -1.61 13.23
CA HIS A 3 8.30 -1.52 12.87
C HIS A 3 8.13 -0.48 11.74
N VAL A 4 7.21 -0.72 10.80
CA VAL A 4 6.94 0.17 9.64
C VAL A 4 6.75 1.65 10.00
N LEU A 5 6.36 1.95 11.25
CA LEU A 5 6.05 3.29 11.73
C LEU A 5 7.26 4.05 12.30
N GLU A 6 8.44 3.41 12.40
CA GLU A 6 9.63 3.99 13.06
C GLU A 6 10.72 4.42 12.08
N THR A 7 10.67 3.95 10.83
CA THR A 7 11.71 4.23 9.82
C THR A 7 11.21 5.22 8.79
N GLY A 8 11.97 6.31 8.62
CA GLY A 8 11.93 7.09 7.38
C GLY A 8 12.42 6.27 6.19
N LEU A 9 12.53 6.92 5.04
CA LEU A 9 13.10 6.30 3.84
C LEU A 9 14.60 6.08 4.01
N GLU A 10 15.07 4.86 3.74
CA GLU A 10 16.50 4.61 3.57
C GLU A 10 16.93 5.04 2.18
N PHE A 11 17.74 6.10 2.12
CA PHE A 11 18.31 6.59 0.87
C PHE A 11 19.58 5.82 0.53
N ILE A 12 19.67 5.36 -0.71
CA ILE A 12 20.89 4.74 -1.25
C ILE A 12 21.66 5.78 -2.07
N SER A 13 22.98 5.73 -1.99
CA SER A 13 23.85 6.65 -2.74
C SER A 13 23.82 6.28 -4.22
N MET A 14 23.11 7.08 -5.02
CA MET A 14 23.13 7.02 -6.48
C MET A 14 23.13 8.43 -7.08
N GLU A 15 23.92 8.63 -8.13
CA GLU A 15 23.93 9.87 -8.90
C GLU A 15 22.84 9.83 -9.98
N ASN A 16 21.65 10.30 -9.64
CA ASN A 16 20.59 10.46 -10.63
C ASN A 16 20.76 11.79 -11.40
N PRO A 17 20.51 11.82 -12.72
CA PRO A 17 20.68 13.02 -13.55
C PRO A 17 19.92 14.26 -13.06
N ASN A 18 18.82 14.06 -12.35
CA ASN A 18 17.94 15.12 -11.85
C ASN A 18 18.14 15.40 -10.35
N GLY A 19 19.18 14.83 -9.72
CA GLY A 19 19.44 14.93 -8.28
C GLY A 19 18.37 14.28 -7.39
N LYS A 20 17.40 13.57 -7.98
CA LYS A 20 16.34 12.88 -7.24
C LYS A 20 16.95 11.71 -6.45
N PRO A 21 16.46 11.43 -5.24
CA PRO A 21 17.00 10.33 -4.44
C PRO A 21 16.63 8.96 -5.03
N ALA A 22 17.45 7.97 -4.71
CA ALA A 22 17.12 6.55 -4.82
C ALA A 22 16.90 5.98 -3.41
N VAL A 23 16.01 4.99 -3.26
CA VAL A 23 15.66 4.41 -1.95
C VAL A 23 15.90 2.90 -1.91
N ARG A 24 16.10 2.36 -0.71
CA ARG A 24 15.97 0.93 -0.46
C ARG A 24 14.52 0.59 -0.15
N GLY A 25 13.94 -0.29 -0.95
CA GLY A 25 12.62 -0.86 -0.74
C GLY A 25 12.64 -2.04 0.22
N TYR A 26 11.46 -2.39 0.72
CA TYR A 26 11.26 -3.45 1.70
C TYR A 26 9.93 -4.16 1.48
N ASN A 27 9.87 -5.44 1.83
CA ASN A 27 8.63 -6.14 2.05
C ASN A 27 8.04 -5.68 3.38
N ILE A 28 6.72 -5.52 3.45
CA ILE A 28 5.98 -5.29 4.70
C ILE A 28 5.26 -6.59 5.06
N ILE A 29 5.84 -7.38 5.96
CA ILE A 29 5.29 -8.67 6.40
C ILE A 29 5.03 -8.60 7.89
N ASN A 30 3.78 -8.84 8.32
CA ASN A 30 3.36 -8.75 9.72
C ASN A 30 3.72 -7.41 10.39
N GLY A 31 3.61 -6.30 9.65
CA GLY A 31 3.96 -4.95 10.13
C GLY A 31 5.45 -4.65 10.24
N GLN A 32 6.32 -5.56 9.78
CA GLN A 32 7.78 -5.43 9.82
C GLN A 32 8.35 -5.20 8.43
N LEU A 33 9.38 -4.35 8.34
CA LEU A 33 10.20 -4.21 7.14
C LEU A 33 11.16 -5.39 7.04
N THR A 34 11.13 -6.07 5.90
CA THR A 34 11.93 -7.27 5.63
C THR A 34 12.54 -7.20 4.23
N LEU A 35 13.74 -7.78 4.08
CA LEU A 35 14.35 -8.03 2.77
C LEU A 35 13.80 -9.35 2.21
N ALA A 36 14.11 -9.68 0.95
CA ALA A 36 13.85 -11.00 0.41
C ALA A 36 14.63 -12.06 1.21
N SER A 37 14.05 -13.24 1.42
CA SER A 37 14.66 -14.28 2.27
C SER A 37 16.01 -14.80 1.75
N ASP A 38 16.25 -14.70 0.44
CA ASP A 38 17.52 -15.03 -0.22
C ASP A 38 18.41 -13.80 -0.47
N GLY A 39 17.96 -12.61 -0.06
CA GLY A 39 18.63 -11.34 -0.28
C GLY A 39 18.53 -10.80 -1.72
N ALA A 40 17.79 -11.43 -2.62
CA ALA A 40 17.66 -10.98 -4.00
C ALA A 40 16.90 -9.64 -4.09
N THR A 41 17.34 -8.79 -5.02
CA THR A 41 16.72 -7.50 -5.30
C THR A 41 16.55 -7.29 -6.80
N PHE A 42 15.69 -6.33 -7.15
CA PHE A 42 15.61 -5.77 -8.49
C PHE A 42 15.66 -4.25 -8.43
N THR A 43 16.12 -3.62 -9.50
CA THR A 43 16.20 -2.16 -9.62
C THR A 43 14.94 -1.61 -10.29
N SER A 44 14.32 -0.59 -9.71
CA SER A 44 13.27 0.20 -10.35
C SER A 44 13.88 1.44 -10.99
N THR A 45 13.67 1.62 -12.29
CA THR A 45 14.25 2.70 -13.09
C THR A 45 13.17 3.48 -13.82
N ASN A 46 13.36 4.79 -13.96
CA ASN A 46 12.42 5.63 -14.67
C ASN A 46 12.40 5.28 -16.17
N PRO A 47 11.25 4.88 -16.74
CA PRO A 47 11.16 4.45 -18.13
C PRO A 47 11.36 5.58 -19.13
N ALA A 48 11.16 6.84 -18.73
CA ALA A 48 11.41 8.02 -19.57
C ALA A 48 12.89 8.46 -19.55
N LEU A 49 13.66 8.03 -18.55
CA LEU A 49 15.08 8.36 -18.40
C LEU A 49 15.80 7.22 -17.66
N LEU A 50 16.33 6.24 -18.40
CA LEU A 50 16.88 5.01 -17.82
C LEU A 50 18.06 5.20 -16.85
N ALA A 51 18.73 6.35 -16.92
CA ALA A 51 19.78 6.74 -15.97
C ALA A 51 19.23 7.25 -14.62
N ASP A 52 17.92 7.49 -14.49
CA ASP A 52 17.25 7.87 -13.25
C ASP A 52 16.72 6.63 -12.52
N CYS A 53 17.45 6.20 -11.51
CA CYS A 53 17.13 5.06 -10.64
C CYS A 53 16.25 5.49 -9.47
N LEU A 54 15.12 4.83 -9.28
CA LEU A 54 14.24 5.07 -8.14
C LEU A 54 14.71 4.34 -6.89
N GLY A 55 15.30 3.15 -7.03
CA GLY A 55 15.72 2.34 -5.90
C GLY A 55 15.92 0.87 -6.20
N GLU A 56 16.29 0.14 -5.17
CA GLU A 56 16.40 -1.32 -5.17
C GLU A 56 15.35 -1.92 -4.24
N PHE A 57 14.60 -2.89 -4.73
CA PHE A 57 13.46 -3.48 -4.04
C PHE A 57 13.64 -5.00 -3.92
N PRO A 58 13.10 -5.64 -2.88
CA PRO A 58 13.18 -7.10 -2.72
C PRO A 58 12.55 -7.83 -3.91
N LEU A 59 13.28 -8.81 -4.45
CA LEU A 59 12.72 -9.77 -5.38
C LEU A 59 12.18 -10.95 -4.56
N SER A 60 10.96 -10.80 -4.05
CA SER A 60 10.40 -11.69 -3.05
C SER A 60 10.32 -13.15 -3.49
N THR A 61 10.76 -14.03 -2.59
CA THR A 61 10.80 -15.47 -2.75
C THR A 61 9.46 -16.13 -2.44
N ARG A 62 9.37 -17.44 -2.71
CA ARG A 62 8.21 -18.25 -2.30
C ARG A 62 8.03 -18.26 -0.79
N GLU A 63 9.13 -18.27 -0.05
CA GLU A 63 9.18 -18.26 1.40
C GLU A 63 8.63 -16.94 1.95
N ASP A 64 9.03 -15.80 1.38
CA ASP A 64 8.49 -14.48 1.77
C ASP A 64 6.97 -14.41 1.57
N VAL A 65 6.47 -14.92 0.44
CA VAL A 65 5.03 -14.99 0.15
C VAL A 65 4.30 -15.90 1.14
N ARG A 66 4.88 -17.06 1.46
CA ARG A 66 4.32 -18.00 2.45
C ARG A 66 4.21 -17.30 3.82
N ASP A 67 5.23 -16.58 4.24
CA ASP A 67 5.26 -15.92 5.54
C ASP A 67 4.25 -14.75 5.59
N ALA A 68 4.09 -14.00 4.49
CA ALA A 68 3.03 -13.00 4.32
C ALA A 68 1.62 -13.61 4.44
N LEU A 69 1.38 -14.77 3.82
CA LEU A 69 0.10 -15.48 3.89
C LEU A 69 -0.21 -15.98 5.30
N HIS A 70 0.79 -16.52 6.01
CA HIS A 70 0.62 -16.94 7.40
C HIS A 70 0.27 -15.75 8.30
N ALA A 71 0.95 -14.61 8.15
CA ALA A 71 0.65 -13.39 8.89
C ALA A 71 -0.78 -12.89 8.61
N ALA A 72 -1.18 -12.82 7.34
CA ALA A 72 -2.53 -12.41 6.96
C ALA A 72 -3.60 -13.35 7.53
N ARG A 73 -3.39 -14.67 7.47
CA ARG A 73 -4.31 -15.67 8.04
C ARG A 73 -4.43 -15.54 9.56
N ALA A 74 -3.32 -15.29 10.25
CA ALA A 74 -3.30 -15.13 11.69
C ALA A 74 -4.01 -13.84 12.15
N ALA A 75 -3.88 -12.74 11.39
CA ALA A 75 -4.52 -11.46 11.70
C ALA A 75 -6.04 -11.44 11.39
N PHE A 76 -6.50 -12.28 10.45
CA PHE A 76 -7.88 -12.25 9.96
C PHE A 76 -8.97 -12.37 11.03
N PRO A 77 -8.92 -13.28 12.03
CA PRO A 77 -9.98 -13.39 13.03
C PRO A 77 -10.18 -12.10 13.84
N ALA A 78 -9.08 -11.47 14.28
CA ALA A 78 -9.14 -10.22 15.03
C ALA A 78 -9.64 -9.06 14.17
N TRP A 79 -9.18 -8.98 12.91
CA TRP A 79 -9.65 -7.97 11.97
C TRP A 79 -11.14 -8.13 11.63
N ALA A 80 -11.59 -9.36 11.38
CA ALA A 80 -12.99 -9.66 11.07
C ALA A 80 -13.92 -9.34 12.26
N ALA A 81 -13.47 -9.61 13.49
CA ALA A 81 -14.19 -9.26 14.72
C ALA A 81 -14.22 -7.75 15.02
N THR A 82 -13.34 -6.96 14.40
CA THR A 82 -13.32 -5.50 14.59
C THR A 82 -14.61 -4.89 14.04
N PRO A 83 -15.35 -4.01 14.76
CA PRO A 83 -16.60 -3.44 14.27
C PRO A 83 -16.47 -2.76 12.90
N ALA A 84 -17.45 -2.95 12.02
CA ALA A 84 -17.43 -2.39 10.67
C ALA A 84 -17.21 -0.86 10.61
N PRO A 85 -17.81 -0.04 11.50
CA PRO A 85 -17.55 1.39 11.53
C PRO A 85 -16.09 1.74 11.87
N THR A 86 -15.46 0.95 12.76
CA THR A 86 -14.04 1.13 13.13
C THR A 86 -13.13 0.79 11.96
N ARG A 87 -13.41 -0.30 11.22
CA ARG A 87 -12.66 -0.63 9.99
C ARG A 87 -12.80 0.47 8.95
N GLY A 88 -14.02 1.02 8.77
CA GLY A 88 -14.26 2.16 7.90
C GLY A 88 -13.43 3.38 8.28
N GLN A 89 -13.30 3.70 9.57
CA GLN A 89 -12.45 4.80 10.03
C GLN A 89 -10.96 4.58 9.71
N ILE A 90 -10.46 3.34 9.81
CA ILE A 90 -9.07 3.01 9.46
C ILE A 90 -8.82 3.26 7.97
N ILE A 91 -9.74 2.85 7.10
CA ILE A 91 -9.68 3.13 5.65
C ILE A 91 -9.76 4.63 5.39
N GLY A 92 -10.63 5.36 6.10
CA GLY A 92 -10.72 6.82 6.00
C GLY A 92 -9.42 7.53 6.38
N ASN A 93 -8.73 7.05 7.41
CA ASN A 93 -7.42 7.59 7.80
C ASN A 93 -6.36 7.37 6.69
N MET A 94 -6.40 6.24 5.98
CA MET A 94 -5.57 6.00 4.80
C MET A 94 -5.89 6.99 3.68
N GLY A 95 -7.17 7.21 3.38
CA GLY A 95 -7.61 8.22 2.42
C GLY A 95 -7.13 9.64 2.76
N ARG A 96 -7.13 10.01 4.05
CA ARG A 96 -6.58 11.29 4.53
C ARG A 96 -5.09 11.42 4.24
N LEU A 97 -4.30 10.37 4.50
CA LEU A 97 -2.86 10.36 4.22
C LEU A 97 -2.57 10.43 2.72
N LEU A 98 -3.35 9.72 1.89
CA LEU A 98 -3.25 9.82 0.43
C LEU A 98 -3.53 11.25 -0.06
N MET A 99 -4.54 11.92 0.50
CA MET A 99 -4.87 13.30 0.17
C MET A 99 -3.76 14.28 0.60
N GLU A 100 -3.23 14.10 1.80
CA GLU A 100 -2.12 14.90 2.35
C GLU A 100 -0.85 14.80 1.48
N HIS A 101 -0.55 13.63 0.94
CA HIS A 101 0.65 13.37 0.14
C HIS A 101 0.41 13.24 -1.36
N LYS A 102 -0.76 13.68 -1.86
CA LYS A 102 -1.19 13.42 -3.24
C LYS A 102 -0.16 13.87 -4.27
N GLU A 103 0.35 15.10 -4.16
CA GLU A 103 1.31 15.64 -5.13
C GLU A 103 2.62 14.84 -5.18
N ALA A 104 3.11 14.41 -4.01
CA ALA A 104 4.32 13.60 -3.90
C ALA A 104 4.10 12.20 -4.52
N LEU A 105 2.94 11.58 -4.26
CA LEU A 105 2.57 10.28 -4.83
C LEU A 105 2.43 10.36 -6.36
N VAL A 106 1.80 11.41 -6.88
CA VAL A 106 1.69 11.67 -8.33
C VAL A 106 3.06 11.80 -8.98
N ALA A 107 3.97 12.56 -8.37
CA ALA A 107 5.32 12.72 -8.88
C ALA A 107 6.14 11.42 -8.83
N LEU A 108 5.95 10.60 -7.78
CA LEU A 108 6.59 9.30 -7.63
C LEU A 108 6.09 8.31 -8.70
N GLU A 109 4.78 8.17 -8.82
CA GLU A 109 4.14 7.25 -9.76
C GLU A 109 4.48 7.60 -11.21
N THR A 110 4.46 8.88 -11.58
CA THR A 110 4.92 9.33 -12.91
C THR A 110 6.39 9.00 -13.13
N ARG A 111 7.25 9.18 -12.12
CA ARG A 111 8.68 8.85 -12.22
C ARG A 111 8.90 7.35 -12.40
N GLU A 112 8.13 6.51 -11.71
CA GLU A 112 8.29 5.06 -11.72
C GLU A 112 7.70 4.40 -12.99
N ILE A 113 6.47 4.79 -13.34
CA ILE A 113 5.67 4.10 -14.36
C ILE A 113 5.75 4.81 -15.72
N GLY A 114 6.05 6.10 -15.74
CA GLY A 114 6.16 6.90 -16.97
C GLY A 114 4.83 7.45 -17.51
N LYS A 115 3.71 7.25 -16.81
CA LYS A 115 2.41 7.85 -17.16
C LYS A 115 2.44 9.37 -16.95
N THR A 116 1.59 10.11 -17.67
CA THR A 116 1.57 11.58 -17.55
C THR A 116 1.14 12.00 -16.13
N LEU A 117 1.58 13.19 -15.67
CA LEU A 117 1.20 13.72 -14.36
C LEU A 117 -0.33 13.79 -14.18
N LYS A 118 -1.07 14.04 -15.27
CA LYS A 118 -2.52 14.09 -15.25
C LYS A 118 -3.15 12.72 -15.02
N GLU A 119 -2.61 11.67 -15.65
CA GLU A 119 -3.09 10.30 -15.45
C GLU A 119 -2.77 9.79 -14.05
N SER A 120 -1.52 9.94 -13.57
CA SER A 120 -1.17 9.66 -12.17
C SER A 120 -2.06 10.44 -11.20
N GLY A 121 -2.31 11.72 -11.49
CA GLY A 121 -3.20 12.57 -10.70
C GLY A 121 -4.63 12.03 -10.60
N GLY A 122 -5.12 11.39 -11.66
CA GLY A 122 -6.39 10.69 -11.69
C GLY A 122 -6.38 9.42 -10.86
N GLU A 123 -5.34 8.59 -11.00
CA GLU A 123 -5.22 7.31 -10.29
C GLU A 123 -5.09 7.49 -8.76
N ILE A 124 -4.25 8.44 -8.32
CA ILE A 124 -4.16 8.76 -6.89
C ILE A 124 -5.48 9.36 -6.38
N GLN A 125 -6.21 10.12 -7.20
CA GLN A 125 -7.55 10.60 -6.82
C GLN A 125 -8.55 9.45 -6.70
N GLU A 126 -8.54 8.49 -7.62
CA GLU A 126 -9.40 7.31 -7.57
C GLU A 126 -9.13 6.48 -6.31
N ALA A 127 -7.87 6.34 -5.91
CA ALA A 127 -7.51 5.69 -4.65
C ALA A 127 -8.08 6.43 -3.42
N ILE A 128 -8.02 7.77 -3.41
CA ILE A 128 -8.64 8.60 -2.37
C ILE A 128 -10.16 8.42 -2.33
N ASP A 129 -10.82 8.51 -3.48
CA ASP A 129 -12.27 8.42 -3.60
C ASP A 129 -12.77 7.03 -3.19
N THR A 130 -12.02 5.98 -3.54
CA THR A 130 -12.28 4.60 -3.12
C THR A 130 -12.20 4.48 -1.58
N CYS A 131 -11.21 5.09 -0.93
CA CYS A 131 -11.13 5.10 0.53
C CYS A 131 -12.34 5.78 1.17
N LEU A 132 -12.76 6.94 0.64
CA LEU A 132 -13.92 7.68 1.14
C LEU A 132 -15.23 6.89 0.95
N PHE A 133 -15.38 6.23 -0.19
CA PHE A 133 -16.50 5.33 -0.46
C PHE A 133 -16.58 4.21 0.57
N PHE A 134 -15.51 3.43 0.76
CA PHE A 134 -15.50 2.30 1.70
C PHE A 134 -15.51 2.70 3.17
N GLN A 135 -15.00 3.89 3.52
CA GLN A 135 -15.22 4.47 4.85
C GLN A 135 -16.71 4.63 5.14
N SER A 136 -17.49 5.10 4.16
CA SER A 136 -18.94 5.26 4.30
C SER A 136 -19.68 3.91 4.38
N GLU A 137 -19.25 2.93 3.59
CA GLU A 137 -19.82 1.58 3.59
C GLU A 137 -19.56 0.83 4.91
N GLY A 138 -18.53 1.20 5.68
CA GLY A 138 -18.31 0.69 7.03
C GLY A 138 -19.50 0.88 7.99
N ARG A 139 -20.45 1.78 7.68
CA ARG A 139 -21.69 2.00 8.46
C ARG A 139 -22.95 1.43 7.81
N ARG A 140 -22.84 0.78 6.65
CA ARG A 140 -23.96 0.29 5.83
C ARG A 140 -23.98 -1.23 5.66
N LEU A 141 -23.32 -1.96 6.57
CA LEU A 141 -23.32 -3.42 6.58
C LEU A 141 -24.64 -3.98 7.13
N TYR A 142 -25.74 -3.69 6.44
CA TYR A 142 -27.08 -4.12 6.83
C TYR A 142 -27.31 -5.59 6.46
N GLY A 143 -27.97 -6.31 7.36
CA GLY A 143 -28.55 -7.62 7.07
C GLY A 143 -29.97 -7.51 6.52
N GLN A 144 -30.57 -8.65 6.22
CA GLN A 144 -31.97 -8.75 5.84
C GLN A 144 -32.69 -9.72 6.78
N THR A 145 -33.90 -9.35 7.20
CA THR A 145 -34.84 -10.25 7.87
C THR A 145 -35.95 -10.57 6.89
N VAL A 146 -36.16 -11.86 6.63
CA VAL A 146 -37.21 -12.36 5.74
C VAL A 146 -38.28 -13.10 6.54
N ASN A 147 -39.52 -13.10 6.05
CA ASN A 147 -40.62 -13.77 6.72
C ASN A 147 -40.45 -15.29 6.69
N SER A 148 -40.93 -15.96 7.74
CA SER A 148 -41.07 -17.41 7.76
C SER A 148 -42.25 -17.83 6.89
N GLU A 149 -42.04 -18.80 6.00
CA GLU A 149 -43.10 -19.46 5.23
C GLU A 149 -43.96 -20.40 6.11
N LEU A 150 -43.51 -20.70 7.34
CA LEU A 150 -44.25 -21.56 8.28
C LEU A 150 -45.18 -20.74 9.19
N PRO A 151 -46.42 -21.22 9.44
CA PRO A 151 -47.33 -20.61 10.41
C PRO A 151 -46.78 -20.73 11.84
N ARG A 152 -47.22 -19.81 12.71
CA ARG A 152 -46.89 -19.82 14.14
C ARG A 152 -47.55 -20.98 14.88
#